data_AF-A0A9Q1I4P5-F1
#
_entry.id   AF-A0A9Q1I4P5-F1
#
_cell.length_a   1.000
_cell.length_b   1.000
_cell.length_c   1.000
_cell.angle_alpha   90.00
_cell.angle_beta   90.00
_cell.angle_gamma   90.00
#
_symmetry.space_group_name_H-M   'P 1'
#
loop_
_entity.id
_entity.type
_entity.pdbx_description
1 polymer ?
#
loop_
_entity_poly.entity_id
_entity_poly.type
_entity_poly.pdbx_seq_one_letter_code
_entity_poly.pdbx_strand_id
1 'polypeptide(L)'
;MMKSSVKLMKMSTNFFLLVVRLGRFTLEDRKTVKWIQENFGETALKYSLVLFTGGDEMKIPVEEFLRKSRDLKEFINSCGGGYHVFNNTEKNNRTQVTELLHKIETVLFTMQGYHHTTMMIQQVQRKIQAEEERKREEAEREIRTEEERKREAMSNLAVLVGSIGVIITVLTAVM
;
A
#
# COMPACT_ATOMS: atom_id res chain seq x y z
N MET A 1 19.11 28.16 -31.09
CA MET A 1 18.57 28.14 -29.72
C MET A 1 18.35 26.68 -29.33
N MET A 2 19.10 26.15 -28.38
CA MET A 2 18.73 24.90 -27.73
C MET A 2 17.45 25.19 -26.92
N LYS A 3 16.49 24.27 -26.95
CA LYS A 3 15.27 24.36 -26.15
C LYS A 3 15.53 23.56 -24.87
N SER A 4 15.18 24.11 -23.71
CA SER A 4 15.15 23.38 -22.45
C SER A 4 14.48 21.99 -22.61
N SER A 5 15.13 20.95 -22.09
CA SER A 5 14.64 19.58 -22.07
C SER A 5 13.84 19.28 -20.81
N VAL A 6 13.83 20.21 -19.84
CA VAL A 6 12.96 20.18 -18.66
C VAL A 6 11.63 20.86 -18.98
N LYS A 7 10.55 20.10 -18.90
CA LYS A 7 9.18 20.66 -18.89
C LYS A 7 8.59 20.57 -17.49
N LEU A 8 8.01 21.67 -17.05
CA LEU A 8 7.35 21.79 -15.75
C LEU A 8 5.84 21.60 -15.92
N MET A 9 5.25 20.67 -15.19
CA MET A 9 3.80 20.54 -15.09
C MET A 9 3.37 20.71 -13.64
N LYS A 10 2.66 21.80 -13.34
CA LYS A 10 2.08 22.02 -12.01
C LYS A 10 0.81 21.18 -11.89
N MET A 11 0.79 20.22 -10.96
CA MET A 11 -0.39 19.38 -10.72
C MET A 11 -1.20 19.88 -9.53
N SER A 12 -0.55 20.50 -8.53
CA SER A 12 -1.23 21.11 -7.37
C SER A 12 -0.47 22.35 -6.89
N THR A 13 -0.98 23.04 -5.87
CA THR A 13 -0.33 24.22 -5.28
C THR A 13 1.13 23.95 -4.89
N ASN A 14 1.46 22.71 -4.50
CA ASN A 14 2.77 22.34 -3.96
C ASN A 14 3.47 21.17 -4.70
N PHE A 15 2.87 20.57 -5.74
CA PHE A 15 3.45 19.43 -6.48
C PHE A 15 3.76 19.79 -7.93
N PHE A 16 4.94 19.36 -8.40
CA PHE A 16 5.37 19.49 -9.78
C PHE A 16 5.82 18.14 -10.36
N LEU A 17 5.44 17.88 -11.61
CA LEU A 17 6.01 16.82 -12.43
C LEU A 17 7.06 17.44 -13.36
N LEU A 18 8.32 17.02 -13.22
CA LEU A 18 9.46 17.54 -13.99
C LEU A 18 9.85 16.54 -15.06
N VAL A 19 9.49 16.83 -16.31
CA VAL A 19 9.77 15.93 -17.43
C VAL A 19 11.15 16.23 -18.00
N VAL A 20 12.03 15.23 -18.04
CA VAL A 20 13.42 15.36 -18.51
C VAL A 20 13.71 14.27 -19.53
N ARG A 21 14.27 14.64 -20.70
CA ARG A 21 14.76 13.64 -21.66
C ARG A 21 16.18 13.22 -21.31
N LEU A 22 16.40 11.92 -21.18
CA LEU A 22 17.71 11.34 -20.92
C LEU A 22 18.69 11.64 -22.07
N GLY A 23 19.97 11.80 -21.74
CA GLY A 23 21.01 12.17 -22.69
C GLY A 23 21.03 13.65 -23.10
N ARG A 24 20.12 14.49 -22.58
CA ARG A 24 20.05 15.95 -22.91
C ARG A 24 19.83 16.84 -21.69
N PHE A 25 20.46 16.55 -20.56
CA PHE A 25 20.44 17.45 -19.40
C PHE A 25 21.51 18.54 -19.55
N THR A 26 21.08 19.76 -19.85
CA THR A 26 21.89 20.90 -20.28
C THR A 26 22.06 21.96 -19.18
N LEU A 27 22.89 22.96 -19.43
CA LEU A 27 23.03 24.12 -18.54
C LEU A 27 21.72 24.92 -18.42
N GLU A 28 20.91 24.95 -19.48
CA GLU A 28 19.60 25.61 -19.48
C GLU A 28 18.62 24.90 -18.55
N ASP A 29 18.64 23.56 -18.54
CA ASP A 29 17.83 22.75 -17.62
C ASP A 29 18.16 23.07 -16.16
N ARG A 30 19.45 23.25 -15.82
CA ARG A 30 19.86 23.67 -14.47
C ARG A 30 19.33 25.05 -14.10
N LYS A 31 19.31 25.98 -15.05
CA LYS A 31 18.72 27.31 -14.85
C LYS A 31 17.22 27.19 -14.62
N THR A 32 16.52 26.33 -15.34
CA THR A 32 15.10 26.05 -15.11
C THR A 32 14.86 25.51 -13.70
N VAL A 33 15.67 24.56 -13.23
CA VAL A 33 15.58 24.01 -11.87
C VAL A 33 15.77 25.09 -10.81
N LYS A 34 16.82 25.91 -10.94
CA LYS A 34 17.07 27.04 -10.03
C LYS A 34 15.91 28.03 -10.02
N TRP A 35 15.41 28.39 -11.21
CA TRP A 35 14.28 29.30 -11.34
C TRP A 35 13.03 28.77 -10.64
N ILE A 36 12.77 27.46 -10.69
CA ILE A 36 11.66 26.83 -9.95
C ILE A 36 11.84 27.02 -8.43
N GLN A 37 13.05 26.78 -7.90
CA GLN A 37 13.35 26.96 -6.48
C GLN A 37 13.21 28.43 -6.05
N GLU A 38 13.69 29.37 -6.87
CA GLU A 38 13.62 30.80 -6.59
C GLU A 38 12.17 31.33 -6.57
N ASN A 39 11.30 30.83 -7.45
CA ASN A 39 9.92 31.32 -7.56
C ASN A 39 8.90 30.57 -6.69
N PHE A 40 9.10 29.28 -6.44
CA PHE A 40 8.16 28.45 -5.68
C PHE A 40 8.69 28.06 -4.29
N GLY A 41 9.91 28.49 -3.94
CA GLY A 41 10.59 28.19 -2.68
C GLY A 41 11.49 26.96 -2.76
N GLU A 42 12.54 26.92 -1.93
CA GLU A 42 13.51 25.81 -1.93
C GLU A 42 12.87 24.44 -1.65
N THR A 43 11.75 24.43 -0.92
CA THR A 43 11.00 23.22 -0.60
C THR A 43 10.07 22.75 -1.71
N ALA A 44 9.83 23.54 -2.75
CA ALA A 44 8.94 23.18 -3.87
C ALA A 44 9.38 21.88 -4.56
N LEU A 45 10.70 21.69 -4.69
CA LEU A 45 11.24 20.49 -5.31
C LEU A 45 11.08 19.26 -4.42
N LYS A 46 11.10 19.38 -3.08
CA LYS A 46 11.00 18.22 -2.16
C LYS A 46 9.78 17.34 -2.41
N TYR A 47 8.75 17.91 -3.03
CA TYR A 47 7.49 17.27 -3.32
C TYR A 47 7.21 17.14 -4.82
N SER A 48 8.27 17.13 -5.62
CA SER A 48 8.20 16.98 -7.07
C SER A 48 8.62 15.57 -7.50
N LEU A 49 8.12 15.10 -8.63
CA LEU A 49 8.54 13.83 -9.23
C LEU A 49 9.27 14.10 -10.54
N VAL A 50 10.43 13.45 -10.75
CA VAL A 50 11.14 13.52 -12.03
C VAL A 50 10.61 12.43 -12.97
N LEU A 51 10.14 12.82 -14.15
CA LEU A 51 9.73 11.91 -15.22
C LEU A 51 10.81 11.89 -16.31
N PHE A 52 11.58 10.82 -16.35
CA PHE A 52 12.54 10.59 -17.42
C PHE A 52 11.88 10.04 -18.68
N THR A 53 12.29 10.54 -19.83
CA THR A 53 11.86 10.07 -21.16
C THR A 53 13.07 9.73 -22.02
N GLY A 54 12.88 8.92 -23.06
CA GLY A 54 13.96 8.51 -23.96
C GLY A 54 14.93 7.51 -23.31
N GLY A 55 14.50 6.80 -22.28
CA GLY A 55 15.28 5.70 -21.69
C GLY A 55 15.43 4.51 -22.64
N ASP A 56 14.44 4.32 -23.51
CA ASP A 56 14.41 3.35 -24.60
C ASP A 56 15.48 3.60 -25.67
N GLU A 57 15.97 4.84 -25.80
CA GLU A 57 17.02 5.22 -26.75
C GLU A 57 18.45 5.06 -26.17
N MET A 58 18.56 4.64 -24.90
CA MET A 58 19.84 4.56 -24.19
C MET A 58 20.57 3.25 -24.50
N LYS A 59 21.89 3.35 -24.70
CA LYS A 59 22.76 2.18 -24.90
C LYS A 59 23.12 1.45 -23.59
N ILE A 60 22.85 2.07 -22.45
CA ILE A 60 23.13 1.54 -21.12
C ILE A 60 21.86 1.64 -20.25
N PRO A 61 21.72 0.80 -19.22
CA PRO A 61 20.62 0.91 -18.27
C PRO A 61 20.50 2.33 -17.69
N VAL A 62 19.27 2.80 -17.48
CA VAL A 62 19.00 4.16 -16.99
C VAL A 62 19.66 4.37 -15.63
N GLU A 63 19.59 3.37 -14.76
CA GLU A 63 20.20 3.39 -13.42
C GLU A 63 21.72 3.60 -13.51
N GLU A 64 22.38 2.95 -14.46
CA GLU A 64 23.81 3.10 -14.70
C GLU A 64 24.14 4.52 -15.21
N PHE A 65 23.33 5.04 -16.13
CA PHE A 65 23.48 6.41 -16.63
C PHE A 65 23.33 7.45 -15.51
N LEU A 66 22.28 7.32 -14.69
CA LEU A 66 22.02 8.22 -13.56
C LEU A 66 23.16 8.15 -12.53
N ARG A 67 23.73 6.97 -12.28
CA ARG A 67 24.87 6.80 -11.36
C ARG A 67 26.12 7.56 -11.83
N LYS A 68 26.34 7.65 -13.15
CA LYS A 68 27.50 8.34 -13.74
C LYS A 68 27.34 9.86 -13.78
N SER A 69 26.12 10.38 -13.67
CA SER A 69 25.85 11.81 -13.77
C SER A 69 25.62 12.43 -12.39
N ARG A 70 26.65 13.13 -11.87
CA ARG A 70 26.57 13.84 -10.59
C ARG A 70 25.43 14.86 -10.58
N ASP A 71 25.27 15.62 -11.65
CA ASP A 71 24.29 16.70 -11.73
C ASP A 71 22.85 16.17 -11.74
N LEU A 72 22.59 15.07 -12.47
CA LEU A 72 21.28 14.43 -12.45
C LEU A 72 20.98 13.83 -11.09
N LYS A 73 21.98 13.25 -10.42
CA LYS A 73 21.83 12.72 -9.07
C LYS A 73 21.47 13.83 -8.07
N GLU A 74 22.18 14.96 -8.11
CA GLU A 74 21.88 16.12 -7.26
C GLU A 74 20.47 16.68 -7.57
N PHE A 75 20.09 16.75 -8.85
CA PHE A 75 18.76 17.16 -9.27
C PHE A 75 17.65 16.23 -8.74
N ILE A 76 17.78 14.91 -8.91
CA ILE A 76 16.81 13.93 -8.38
C ILE A 76 16.72 14.03 -6.86
N ASN A 77 17.85 14.19 -6.17
CA ASN A 77 17.86 14.34 -4.71
C ASN A 77 17.14 15.61 -4.25
N SER A 78 17.27 16.73 -5.00
CA SER A 78 16.50 17.94 -4.72
C SER A 78 14.98 17.72 -4.86
N CYS A 79 14.58 16.72 -5.66
CA CYS A 79 13.20 16.30 -5.87
C CYS A 79 12.70 15.24 -4.87
N GLY A 80 13.30 15.14 -3.68
CA GLY A 80 12.95 14.10 -2.70
C GLY A 80 13.40 12.68 -3.09
N GLY A 81 14.23 12.55 -4.13
CA GLY A 81 14.82 11.28 -4.58
C GLY A 81 13.94 10.48 -5.57
N GLY A 82 12.71 10.93 -5.84
CA GLY A 82 11.76 10.20 -6.66
C GLY A 82 11.96 10.42 -8.17
N TYR A 83 12.01 9.32 -8.94
CA TYR A 83 11.88 9.37 -10.39
C TYR A 83 11.02 8.23 -10.97
N HIS A 84 10.55 8.42 -12.20
CA HIS A 84 9.91 7.40 -13.03
C HIS A 84 10.47 7.50 -14.45
N VAL A 85 10.65 6.37 -15.13
CA VAL A 85 11.12 6.32 -16.52
C VAL A 85 9.93 5.93 -17.39
N PHE A 86 9.67 6.72 -18.41
CA PHE A 86 8.54 6.54 -19.31
C PHE A 86 9.01 6.29 -20.73
N ASN A 87 8.56 5.18 -21.31
CA ASN A 87 8.84 4.80 -22.68
C ASN A 87 7.74 5.33 -23.62
N ASN A 88 8.07 6.35 -24.40
CA ASN A 88 7.13 6.97 -25.34
C ASN A 88 6.88 6.14 -26.62
N THR A 89 7.66 5.10 -26.87
CA THR A 89 7.47 4.22 -28.06
C THR A 89 6.38 3.18 -27.81
N GLU A 90 6.16 2.78 -26.56
CA GLU A 90 5.16 1.78 -26.14
C GLU A 90 3.78 2.40 -25.91
N LYS A 91 3.17 2.96 -26.95
CA LYS A 91 1.89 3.68 -26.86
C LYS A 91 0.72 2.85 -26.32
N ASN A 92 0.79 1.51 -26.41
CA ASN A 92 -0.26 0.60 -25.94
C ASN A 92 -0.04 0.12 -24.51
N ASN A 93 1.12 0.40 -23.91
CA ASN A 93 1.43 -0.03 -22.55
C ASN A 93 0.81 0.94 -21.53
N ARG A 94 -0.45 0.66 -21.18
CA ARG A 94 -1.18 1.46 -20.18
C ARG A 94 -0.62 1.29 -18.76
N THR A 95 0.14 0.22 -18.50
CA THR A 95 0.72 -0.06 -17.18
C THR A 95 1.68 1.05 -16.74
N GLN A 96 2.47 1.62 -17.66
CA GLN A 96 3.38 2.74 -17.35
C GLN A 96 2.63 3.97 -16.84
N VAL A 97 1.44 4.24 -17.39
CA VAL A 97 0.59 5.34 -16.94
C VAL A 97 0.07 5.06 -15.53
N THR A 98 -0.40 3.84 -15.27
CA THR A 98 -0.88 3.44 -13.95
C THR A 98 0.23 3.53 -12.89
N GLU A 99 1.44 3.07 -13.21
CA GLU A 99 2.59 3.14 -12.30
C GLU A 99 3.02 4.60 -12.02
N LEU A 100 3.01 5.45 -13.04
CA LEU A 100 3.29 6.88 -12.89
C LEU A 100 2.26 7.54 -11.97
N LEU A 101 0.96 7.28 -12.19
CA LEU A 101 -0.11 7.83 -11.36
C LEU A 101 0.02 7.36 -9.90
N HIS A 102 0.33 6.08 -9.67
CA HIS A 102 0.52 5.56 -8.32
C HIS A 102 1.72 6.21 -7.60
N LYS A 103 2.82 6.47 -8.32
CA LYS A 103 3.96 7.22 -7.76
C LYS A 103 3.61 8.67 -7.44
N ILE A 104 2.86 9.35 -8.33
CA ILE A 104 2.38 10.72 -8.08
C ILE A 104 1.51 10.75 -6.82
N GLU A 105 0.58 9.81 -6.70
CA GLU A 105 -0.31 9.65 -5.56
C GLU A 105 0.49 9.46 -4.26
N THR A 106 1.51 8.60 -4.29
CA THR A 106 2.41 8.36 -3.15
C THR A 106 3.10 9.66 -2.71
N VAL A 107 3.65 10.43 -3.64
CA VAL A 107 4.30 11.72 -3.30
C VAL A 107 3.28 12.70 -2.73
N LEU A 108 2.11 12.85 -3.36
CA LEU A 108 1.03 13.72 -2.86
C LEU A 108 0.57 13.34 -1.44
N PHE A 109 0.50 12.05 -1.12
CA PHE A 109 0.16 11.58 0.22
C PHE A 109 1.23 11.92 1.25
N THR A 110 2.52 11.82 0.88
CA THR A 110 3.62 12.21 1.79
C THR A 110 3.63 13.72 2.08
N MET A 111 3.21 14.56 1.12
CA MET A 111 3.10 16.01 1.30
C MET A 111 2.07 16.43 2.35
N GLN A 112 0.96 15.68 2.46
CA GLN A 112 -0.18 16.04 3.30
C GLN A 112 -0.10 15.47 4.72
N GLY A 113 1.02 14.82 5.09
CA GLY A 113 1.24 14.28 6.44
C GLY A 113 0.33 13.09 6.84
N TYR A 114 -0.47 12.56 5.91
CA TYR A 114 -1.65 11.74 6.21
C TYR A 114 -1.36 10.26 6.55
N HIS A 115 -0.20 9.72 6.16
CA HIS A 115 0.07 8.28 6.31
C HIS A 115 0.54 7.84 7.70
N HIS A 116 0.95 8.74 8.58
CA HIS A 116 1.30 8.33 9.95
C HIS A 116 0.03 7.92 10.72
N THR A 117 -1.05 8.68 10.58
CA THR A 117 -2.31 8.44 11.31
C THR A 117 -3.16 7.36 10.67
N THR A 118 -3.34 7.36 9.34
CA THR A 118 -4.22 6.37 8.67
C THR A 118 -3.68 4.96 8.71
N MET A 119 -2.37 4.75 8.50
CA MET A 119 -1.80 3.39 8.60
C MET A 119 -1.86 2.86 10.04
N MET A 120 -1.60 3.70 11.04
CA MET A 120 -1.76 3.29 12.44
C MET A 120 -3.22 2.97 12.78
N ILE A 121 -4.19 3.79 12.32
CA ILE A 121 -5.62 3.51 12.53
C ILE A 121 -6.02 2.19 11.88
N GLN A 122 -5.62 1.94 10.62
CA GLN A 122 -5.94 0.69 9.93
C GLN A 122 -5.29 -0.53 10.59
N GLN A 123 -4.04 -0.43 11.05
CA GLN A 123 -3.36 -1.50 11.77
C GLN A 123 -4.04 -1.81 13.11
N VAL A 124 -4.45 -0.77 13.85
CA VAL A 124 -5.19 -0.92 15.10
C VAL A 124 -6.56 -1.56 14.86
N GLN A 125 -7.31 -1.11 13.84
CA GLN A 125 -8.62 -1.70 13.49
C GLN A 125 -8.51 -3.17 13.10
N ARG A 126 -7.51 -3.56 12.29
CA ARG A 126 -7.28 -4.96 11.94
C ARG A 126 -7.00 -5.84 13.16
N LYS A 127 -6.23 -5.34 14.13
CA LYS A 127 -5.94 -6.07 15.37
C LYS A 127 -7.18 -6.23 16.26
N ILE A 128 -8.03 -5.20 16.35
CA ILE A 128 -9.29 -5.27 17.11
C ILE A 128 -10.22 -6.29 16.47
N GLN A 129 -10.42 -6.23 15.16
CA GLN A 129 -11.30 -7.15 14.43
C GLN A 129 -10.84 -8.61 14.57
N ALA A 130 -9.54 -8.87 14.38
CA ALA A 130 -8.99 -10.22 14.53
C ALA A 130 -9.17 -10.76 15.96
N GLU A 131 -9.06 -9.91 16.99
CA GLU A 131 -9.25 -10.32 18.38
C GLU A 131 -10.73 -10.55 18.73
N GLU A 132 -11.65 -9.73 18.20
CA GLU A 132 -13.10 -9.94 18.36
C GLU A 132 -13.55 -11.24 17.70
N GLU A 133 -13.04 -11.53 16.50
CA GLU A 133 -13.33 -12.78 15.79
C GLU A 133 -12.81 -13.99 16.57
N ARG A 134 -11.57 -13.93 17.07
CA ARG A 134 -11.01 -15.00 17.92
C ARG A 134 -11.84 -15.25 19.17
N LYS A 135 -12.22 -14.19 19.90
CA LYS A 135 -13.05 -14.32 21.12
C LYS A 135 -14.42 -14.90 20.81
N ARG A 136 -15.01 -14.52 19.68
CA ARG A 136 -16.30 -15.06 19.24
C ARG A 136 -16.19 -16.56 18.92
N GLU A 137 -15.17 -16.97 18.18
CA GLU A 137 -14.92 -18.39 17.89
C GLU A 137 -14.68 -19.20 19.16
N GLU A 138 -13.92 -18.66 20.13
CA GLU A 138 -13.69 -19.31 21.43
C GLU A 138 -14.99 -19.49 22.21
N ALA A 139 -15.82 -18.44 22.32
CA ALA A 139 -17.12 -18.52 22.99
C ALA A 139 -18.09 -19.50 22.31
N GLU A 140 -18.13 -19.52 20.98
CA GLU A 140 -18.96 -20.48 20.22
C GLU A 140 -18.50 -21.93 20.42
N ARG A 141 -17.19 -22.17 20.56
CA ARG A 141 -16.64 -23.49 20.90
C ARG A 141 -17.01 -23.89 22.32
N GLU A 142 -16.88 -23.00 23.29
CA GLU A 142 -17.25 -23.27 24.69
C GLU A 142 -18.74 -23.64 24.83
N ILE A 143 -19.63 -22.86 24.22
CA ILE A 143 -21.08 -23.14 24.23
C ILE A 143 -21.36 -24.53 23.63
N ARG A 144 -20.74 -24.84 22.47
CA ARG A 144 -20.92 -26.13 21.82
C ARG A 144 -20.45 -27.29 22.70
N THR A 145 -19.28 -27.16 23.33
CA THR A 145 -18.77 -28.20 24.24
C THR A 145 -19.65 -28.41 25.46
N GLU A 146 -20.23 -27.33 26.01
CA GLU A 146 -21.14 -27.43 27.16
C GLU A 146 -22.49 -28.05 26.75
N GLU A 147 -23.03 -27.70 25.58
CA GLU A 147 -24.23 -28.32 25.04
C GLU A 147 -24.04 -29.82 24.78
N GLU A 148 -22.90 -30.23 24.23
CA GLU A 148 -22.55 -31.64 24.02
C GLU A 148 -22.47 -32.39 25.35
N ARG A 149 -21.77 -31.84 26.35
CA ARG A 149 -21.71 -32.41 27.71
C ARG A 149 -23.10 -32.54 28.35
N LYS A 150 -23.98 -31.54 28.21
CA LYS A 150 -25.36 -31.59 28.71
C LYS A 150 -26.19 -32.65 28.00
N ARG A 151 -26.06 -32.79 26.68
CA ARG A 151 -26.76 -33.83 25.90
C ARG A 151 -26.30 -35.23 26.31
N GLU A 152 -25.00 -35.43 26.50
CA GLU A 152 -24.44 -36.70 26.99
C GLU A 152 -24.96 -37.02 28.40
N ALA A 153 -24.94 -36.05 29.32
CA ALA A 153 -25.46 -36.23 30.67
C ALA A 153 -26.97 -36.57 30.68
N MET A 154 -27.78 -35.86 29.89
CA MET A 154 -29.21 -36.14 29.74
C MET A 154 -29.49 -37.52 29.14
N SER A 155 -28.70 -37.93 28.14
CA SER A 155 -28.79 -39.27 27.55
C SER A 155 -28.48 -40.37 28.58
N ASN A 156 -27.39 -40.21 29.33
CA ASN A 156 -27.01 -41.15 30.39
C ASN A 156 -28.09 -41.26 31.49
N LEU A 157 -28.70 -40.12 31.88
CA LEU A 157 -29.80 -40.11 32.84
C LEU A 157 -31.05 -40.84 32.31
N ALA A 158 -31.42 -40.62 31.04
CA ALA A 158 -32.57 -41.28 30.42
C ALA A 158 -32.40 -42.81 30.38
N VAL A 159 -31.18 -43.30 30.07
CA VAL A 159 -30.85 -44.74 30.09
C VAL A 159 -31.00 -45.32 31.51
N LEU A 160 -30.55 -44.61 32.55
CA LEU A 160 -30.67 -45.05 33.94
C LEU A 160 -32.13 -45.14 34.39
N VAL A 161 -32.93 -44.10 34.12
CA VAL A 161 -34.36 -44.06 34.49
C VAL A 161 -35.13 -45.17 33.78
N GLY A 162 -34.87 -45.40 32.48
CA GLY A 162 -35.48 -46.49 31.73
C GLY A 162 -35.15 -47.87 32.33
N SER A 163 -33.89 -48.08 32.72
CA SER A 163 -33.43 -49.34 33.33
C SER A 163 -34.13 -49.62 34.66
N ILE A 164 -34.32 -48.60 35.51
CA ILE A 164 -35.04 -48.73 36.78
C ILE A 164 -36.52 -49.09 36.55
N GLY A 165 -37.18 -48.48 35.56
CA GLY A 165 -38.58 -48.80 35.23
C GLY A 165 -38.79 -50.26 34.83
N VAL A 166 -37.87 -50.82 34.06
CA VAL A 166 -37.90 -52.25 33.68
C VAL A 166 -37.81 -53.15 34.93
N ILE A 167 -36.92 -52.85 35.86
CA ILE A 167 -36.76 -53.62 37.11
C ILE A 167 -38.04 -53.58 37.95
N ILE A 168 -38.65 -52.40 38.11
CA ILE A 168 -39.91 -52.25 38.87
C ILE A 168 -41.02 -53.09 38.22
N THR A 169 -41.13 -53.05 36.89
CA THR A 169 -42.15 -53.80 36.14
C THR A 169 -42.01 -55.30 36.36
N VAL A 170 -40.77 -55.81 36.30
CA VAL A 170 -40.46 -57.22 36.56
C VAL A 170 -40.79 -57.61 38.00
N LEU A 171 -40.42 -56.79 39.00
CA LEU A 171 -40.73 -57.06 40.40
C LEU A 171 -42.24 -57.10 40.66
N THR A 172 -43.01 -56.16 40.10
CA THR A 172 -44.48 -56.14 40.26
C THR A 172 -45.18 -57.33 39.60
N ALA A 173 -44.57 -57.94 38.57
CA ALA A 173 -45.15 -59.11 37.91
C ALA A 173 -44.90 -60.43 38.67
N VAL A 174 -43.98 -60.43 39.64
CA VAL A 174 -43.58 -61.62 40.41
C VAL A 174 -44.21 -61.64 41.82
N MET A 175 -44.79 -60.53 42.26
CA MET A 175 -45.58 -60.43 43.50
C MET A 175 -47.06 -60.68 43.23
#